data_AF-A0A952A721-F1
#
_entry.id   AF-A0A952A721-F1
#
_cell.length_a   1.000
_cell.length_b   1.000
_cell.length_c   1.000
_cell.angle_alpha   90.00
_cell.angle_beta   90.00
_cell.angle_gamma   90.00
#
_symmetry.space_group_name_H-M   'P 1'
#
loop_
_entity.id
_entity.type
_entity.pdbx_description
1 polymer ?
#
loop_
_entity_poly.entity_id
_entity_poly.type
_entity_poly.pdbx_seq_one_letter_code
_entity_poly.pdbx_strand_id
1 'polypeptide(L)'
;MKLASSLIAALALAVLAAPAAAQQKFPFRLNWTLYGEHAPFFVARDKGFYKEEGLDVEIQEGSGSTTVAQLVANGTSPVAYVDAATMMRGVQAGMPIRAVGVTLQQSPMAFIYRADAPRPTKVAEIKGSRIAITAG
;
A
#
# COMPACT_ATOMS: atom_id res chain seq x y z
N MET A 1 17.62 -27.21 -51.64
CA MET A 1 18.08 -25.98 -50.95
C MET A 1 16.94 -25.02 -50.60
N LYS A 2 15.96 -24.74 -51.49
CA LYS A 2 14.83 -23.83 -51.20
C LYS A 2 13.92 -24.26 -50.04
N LEU A 3 13.70 -25.57 -49.86
CA LEU A 3 12.89 -26.13 -48.77
C LEU A 3 13.51 -25.96 -47.37
N ALA A 4 14.84 -25.99 -47.26
CA ALA A 4 15.55 -25.80 -46.00
C ALA A 4 15.51 -24.33 -45.53
N SER A 5 15.57 -23.38 -46.46
CA SER A 5 15.45 -21.94 -46.17
C SER A 5 14.05 -21.54 -45.71
N SER A 6 13.00 -22.17 -46.24
CA SER A 6 11.61 -21.91 -45.82
C SER A 6 11.29 -22.42 -44.42
N LEU A 7 11.92 -23.51 -43.99
CA LEU A 7 11.71 -24.10 -42.66
C LEU A 7 12.37 -23.25 -41.55
N ILE A 8 13.54 -22.66 -41.84
CA ILE A 8 14.26 -21.77 -40.92
C ILE A 8 13.49 -20.45 -40.72
N ALA A 9 12.89 -19.91 -41.78
CA ALA A 9 12.08 -18.70 -41.70
C ALA A 9 10.79 -18.90 -40.87
N ALA A 10 10.14 -20.06 -40.99
CA ALA A 10 8.96 -20.39 -40.20
C ALA A 10 9.27 -20.57 -38.71
N LEU A 11 10.43 -21.13 -38.37
CA LEU A 11 10.89 -21.26 -36.97
C LEU A 11 11.23 -19.89 -36.35
N ALA A 12 11.80 -18.97 -37.13
CA ALA A 12 12.12 -17.61 -36.67
C ALA A 12 10.86 -16.77 -36.36
N LEU A 13 9.78 -16.96 -37.13
CA LEU A 13 8.49 -16.28 -36.87
C LEU A 13 7.76 -16.85 -35.64
N ALA A 14 7.93 -18.14 -35.31
CA ALA A 14 7.34 -18.74 -34.13
C ALA A 14 7.98 -18.25 -32.81
N VAL A 15 9.26 -17.87 -32.84
CA VAL A 15 9.98 -17.30 -31.67
C VAL A 15 9.54 -15.85 -31.38
N LEU A 16 9.10 -15.11 -32.40
CA LEU A 16 8.58 -13.74 -32.26
C LEU A 16 7.13 -13.70 -31.76
N ALA A 17 6.41 -14.82 -31.81
CA ALA A 17 5.01 -14.94 -31.38
C ALA A 17 4.87 -15.45 -29.94
N ALA A 18 5.92 -15.34 -29.11
CA ALA A 18 5.78 -15.55 -27.68
C ALA A 18 4.73 -14.55 -27.15
N PRO A 19 3.68 -15.00 -26.44
CA PRO A 19 2.70 -14.09 -25.90
C PRO A 19 3.44 -13.12 -24.98
N ALA A 20 3.27 -11.81 -25.22
CA ALA A 20 3.70 -10.81 -24.27
C ALA A 20 2.96 -11.09 -22.96
N ALA A 21 3.67 -11.65 -21.98
CA ALA A 21 3.12 -11.86 -20.66
C ALA A 21 2.80 -10.46 -20.11
N ALA A 22 1.51 -10.12 -20.05
CA ALA A 22 1.09 -8.89 -19.40
C ALA A 22 1.59 -8.94 -17.96
N GLN A 23 2.38 -7.94 -17.55
CA GLN A 23 2.87 -7.82 -16.19
C GLN A 23 1.65 -7.91 -15.25
N GLN A 24 1.64 -8.87 -14.33
CA GLN A 24 0.57 -8.94 -13.35
C GLN A 24 0.62 -7.68 -12.48
N LYS A 25 -0.56 -7.07 -12.25
CA LYS A 25 -0.69 -5.94 -11.34
C LYS A 25 -0.24 -6.37 -9.95
N PHE A 26 0.58 -5.53 -9.32
CA PHE A 26 1.02 -5.70 -7.95
C PHE A 26 0.18 -4.77 -7.06
N PRO A 27 -0.85 -5.29 -6.36
CA PRO A 27 -1.73 -4.44 -5.58
C PRO A 27 -0.99 -3.87 -4.36
N PHE A 28 -1.09 -2.56 -4.20
CA PHE A 28 -0.60 -1.82 -3.04
C PHE A 28 -1.74 -1.02 -2.43
N ARG A 29 -2.12 -1.38 -1.21
CA ARG A 29 -3.26 -0.76 -0.51
C ARG A 29 -2.80 0.38 0.39
N LEU A 30 -3.38 1.56 0.24
CA LEU A 30 -3.22 2.68 1.17
C LEU A 30 -4.02 2.42 2.46
N ASN A 31 -3.62 3.02 3.57
CA ASN A 31 -4.36 2.93 4.83
C ASN A 31 -5.74 3.61 4.76
N TRP A 32 -5.89 4.62 3.91
CA TRP A 32 -7.07 5.48 3.84
C TRP A 32 -7.34 5.97 2.40
N THR A 33 -8.32 6.87 2.24
CA THR A 33 -8.52 7.63 1.00
C THR A 33 -7.32 8.54 0.72
N LEU A 34 -7.08 8.87 -0.54
CA LEU A 34 -5.92 9.60 -0.99
C LEU A 34 -5.82 11.00 -0.36
N TYR A 35 -4.67 11.30 0.26
CA TYR A 35 -4.28 12.66 0.64
C TYR A 35 -2.76 12.84 0.57
N GLY A 36 -2.27 14.04 0.94
CA GLY A 36 -0.88 14.46 0.69
C GLY A 36 0.20 13.53 1.23
N GLU A 37 -0.05 12.78 2.31
CA GLU A 37 0.91 11.82 2.88
C GLU A 37 1.23 10.67 1.91
N HIS A 38 0.30 10.32 1.02
CA HIS A 38 0.48 9.23 0.06
C HIS A 38 1.25 9.64 -1.19
N ALA A 39 1.51 10.95 -1.37
CA ALA A 39 2.17 11.48 -2.57
C ALA A 39 3.47 10.74 -2.96
N PRO A 40 4.36 10.33 -2.03
CA PRO A 40 5.58 9.61 -2.38
C PRO A 40 5.35 8.32 -3.17
N PHE A 41 4.27 7.57 -2.88
CA PHE A 41 3.96 6.32 -3.59
C PHE A 41 3.56 6.58 -5.05
N PHE A 42 2.81 7.65 -5.30
CA PHE A 42 2.43 8.06 -6.66
C PHE A 42 3.62 8.65 -7.40
N VAL A 43 4.48 9.44 -6.74
CA VAL A 43 5.72 9.95 -7.33
C VAL A 43 6.64 8.80 -7.75
N ALA A 44 6.77 7.74 -6.95
CA ALA A 44 7.57 6.57 -7.33
C ALA A 44 7.01 5.86 -8.57
N ARG A 45 5.67 5.74 -8.67
CA ARG A 45 5.01 5.20 -9.87
C ARG A 45 5.25 6.08 -11.09
N ASP A 46 5.03 7.38 -10.96
CA ASP A 46 5.07 8.34 -12.08
C ASP A 46 6.51 8.56 -12.58
N LYS A 47 7.51 8.45 -11.69
CA LYS A 47 8.93 8.43 -12.06
C LYS A 47 9.42 7.10 -12.61
N GLY A 48 8.61 6.05 -12.58
CA GLY A 48 8.95 4.74 -13.14
C GLY A 48 9.75 3.84 -12.21
N PHE A 49 10.01 4.21 -10.95
CA PHE A 49 10.83 3.42 -10.02
C PHE A 49 10.29 2.00 -9.82
N TYR A 50 8.96 1.82 -9.77
CA TYR A 50 8.38 0.48 -9.71
C TYR A 50 8.66 -0.33 -10.98
N LYS A 51 8.59 0.30 -12.16
CA LYS A 51 8.84 -0.36 -13.44
C LYS A 51 10.31 -0.74 -13.62
N GLU A 52 11.23 0.09 -13.12
CA GLU A 52 12.67 -0.20 -13.08
C GLU A 52 12.95 -1.49 -12.29
N GLU A 53 12.19 -1.74 -11.23
CA GLU A 53 12.23 -2.97 -10.42
C GLU A 53 11.33 -4.10 -10.97
N GLY A 54 10.75 -3.94 -12.16
CA GLY A 54 9.88 -4.95 -12.76
C GLY A 54 8.54 -5.13 -12.01
N LEU A 55 7.98 -4.07 -11.42
CA LEU A 55 6.68 -4.08 -10.75
C LEU A 55 5.68 -3.18 -11.48
N ASP A 56 4.50 -3.72 -11.80
CA ASP A 56 3.34 -2.94 -12.26
C ASP A 56 2.42 -2.65 -11.07
N VAL A 57 2.82 -1.69 -10.23
CA VAL A 57 2.12 -1.38 -8.98
C VAL A 57 0.79 -0.70 -9.24
N GLU A 58 -0.26 -1.28 -8.68
CA GLU A 58 -1.62 -0.71 -8.64
C GLU A 58 -1.90 -0.16 -7.24
N ILE A 59 -1.87 1.16 -7.11
CA ILE A 59 -2.16 1.84 -5.84
C ILE A 59 -3.68 1.97 -5.70
N GLN A 60 -4.23 1.42 -4.62
CA GLN A 60 -5.66 1.46 -4.32
C GLN A 60 -5.91 2.09 -2.93
N GLU A 61 -6.95 2.90 -2.82
CA GLU A 61 -7.39 3.45 -1.54
C GLU A 61 -7.84 2.34 -0.57
N GLY A 62 -7.74 2.64 0.72
CA GLY A 62 -8.23 1.81 1.80
C GLY A 62 -9.30 2.50 2.63
N SER A 63 -9.78 1.80 3.67
CA SER A 63 -10.87 2.23 4.54
C SER A 63 -10.49 2.18 6.03
N GLY A 64 -9.20 2.28 6.35
CA GLY A 64 -8.64 2.20 7.70
C GLY A 64 -7.52 1.19 7.79
N SER A 65 -6.47 1.50 8.55
CA SER A 65 -5.31 0.62 8.77
C SER A 65 -5.72 -0.75 9.31
N THR A 66 -6.80 -0.82 10.11
CA THR A 66 -7.29 -2.10 10.66
C THR A 66 -7.78 -3.02 9.54
N THR A 67 -8.66 -2.53 8.67
CA THR A 67 -9.18 -3.28 7.52
C THR A 67 -8.05 -3.61 6.55
N VAL A 68 -7.16 -2.66 6.29
CA VAL A 68 -6.05 -2.83 5.35
C VAL A 68 -5.04 -3.87 5.85
N ALA A 69 -4.73 -3.89 7.16
CA ALA A 69 -3.89 -4.94 7.75
C ALA A 69 -4.50 -6.34 7.59
N GLN A 70 -5.83 -6.46 7.67
CA GLN A 70 -6.52 -7.73 7.41
C GLN A 70 -6.39 -8.18 5.95
N LEU A 71 -6.40 -7.24 4.99
CA LEU A 71 -6.17 -7.54 3.57
C LEU A 71 -4.75 -8.04 3.30
N VAL A 72 -3.76 -7.60 4.08
CA VAL A 72 -2.40 -8.17 4.02
C VAL A 72 -2.39 -9.55 4.65
N ALA A 73 -2.97 -9.68 5.84
CA ALA A 73 -3.01 -10.95 6.58
C ALA A 73 -3.68 -12.08 5.80
N ASN A 74 -4.69 -11.78 4.98
CA ASN A 74 -5.40 -12.78 4.17
C ASN A 74 -4.87 -12.91 2.72
N GLY A 75 -3.82 -12.17 2.35
CA GLY A 75 -3.18 -12.24 1.04
C GLY A 75 -3.88 -11.49 -0.10
N THR A 76 -4.97 -10.76 0.17
CA THR A 76 -5.67 -9.96 -0.86
C THR A 76 -4.80 -8.79 -1.36
N SER A 77 -4.00 -8.18 -0.48
CA SER A 77 -3.01 -7.16 -0.84
C SER A 77 -1.65 -7.56 -0.26
N PRO A 78 -0.66 -7.96 -1.07
CA PRO A 78 0.61 -8.49 -0.58
C PRO A 78 1.41 -7.45 0.23
N VAL A 79 1.26 -6.17 -0.11
CA VAL A 79 1.86 -5.05 0.60
C VAL A 79 0.82 -3.94 0.78
N ALA A 80 0.90 -3.24 1.90
CA ALA A 80 0.07 -2.09 2.20
C ALA A 80 0.80 -1.07 3.05
N TYR A 81 0.30 0.17 3.03
CA TYR A 81 0.65 1.20 3.98
C TYR A 81 -0.36 1.19 5.14
N VAL A 82 0.11 1.11 6.39
CA VAL A 82 -0.72 0.99 7.60
C VAL A 82 -0.10 1.73 8.78
N ASP A 83 -0.92 2.21 9.71
CA ASP A 83 -0.46 2.75 10.99
C ASP A 83 0.30 1.69 11.81
N ALA A 84 1.44 2.10 12.39
CA ALA A 84 2.33 1.21 13.11
C ALA A 84 1.69 0.65 14.39
N ALA A 85 0.93 1.46 15.14
CA ALA A 85 0.29 0.99 16.36
C ALA A 85 -0.84 -0.01 16.04
N THR A 86 -1.58 0.22 14.96
CA THR A 86 -2.58 -0.72 14.45
C THR A 86 -1.95 -2.04 14.00
N MET A 87 -0.85 -1.98 13.26
CA MET A 87 -0.08 -3.18 12.87
C MET A 87 0.42 -3.96 14.09
N MET A 88 0.99 -3.28 15.09
CA MET A 88 1.47 -3.92 16.33
C MET A 88 0.33 -4.62 17.08
N ARG A 89 -0.86 -4.00 17.18
CA ARG A 89 -2.05 -4.64 17.76
C ARG A 89 -2.48 -5.87 16.97
N GLY A 90 -2.46 -5.80 15.63
CA GLY A 90 -2.77 -6.92 14.75
C GLY A 90 -1.80 -8.10 14.95
N VAL A 91 -0.50 -7.83 14.99
CA VAL A 91 0.53 -8.84 15.27
C VAL A 91 0.36 -9.45 16.67
N GLN A 92 0.09 -8.63 17.69
CA GLN A 92 -0.21 -9.11 19.04
C GLN A 92 -1.45 -10.02 19.07
N ALA A 93 -2.43 -9.76 18.20
CA ALA A 93 -3.62 -10.59 18.01
C ALA A 93 -3.40 -11.79 17.07
N GLY A 94 -2.18 -12.03 16.59
CA GLY A 94 -1.81 -13.20 15.77
C GLY A 94 -1.88 -13.00 14.26
N MET A 95 -2.05 -11.76 13.76
CA MET A 95 -1.99 -11.52 12.31
C MET A 95 -0.58 -11.82 11.77
N PRO A 96 -0.44 -12.60 10.69
CA PRO A 96 0.85 -12.99 10.12
C PRO A 96 1.42 -11.89 9.20
N ILE A 97 1.56 -10.67 9.72
CA ILE A 97 2.05 -9.50 8.98
C ILE A 97 3.37 -8.98 9.56
N ARG A 98 4.19 -8.33 8.71
CA ARG A 98 5.48 -7.78 9.11
C ARG A 98 5.73 -6.42 8.47
N ALA A 99 6.38 -5.52 9.19
CA ALA A 99 6.82 -4.24 8.65
C ALA A 99 8.05 -4.44 7.75
N VAL A 100 7.99 -3.94 6.52
CA VAL A 100 9.10 -3.93 5.55
C VAL A 100 9.79 -2.56 5.47
N GLY A 101 9.19 -1.52 6.04
CA GLY A 101 9.71 -0.16 6.08
C GLY A 101 8.82 0.76 6.92
N VAL A 102 9.38 1.89 7.36
CA VAL A 102 8.67 2.92 8.11
C VAL A 102 8.87 4.26 7.39
N THR A 103 7.79 4.83 6.86
CA THR A 103 7.83 6.09 6.10
C THR A 103 7.72 7.31 7.03
N LEU A 104 6.93 7.20 8.10
CA LEU A 104 6.79 8.21 9.15
C LEU A 104 7.53 7.76 10.41
N GLN A 105 8.69 8.36 10.67
CA GLN A 105 9.49 8.05 11.87
C GLN A 105 8.89 8.60 13.16
N GLN A 106 7.98 9.57 13.05
CA GLN A 106 7.19 10.10 14.17
C GLN A 106 5.70 9.94 13.85
N SER A 107 4.92 9.54 14.84
CA SER A 107 3.48 9.39 14.67
C SER A 107 2.84 10.77 14.44
N PRO A 108 2.02 10.93 13.37
CA PRO A 108 1.26 12.16 13.15
C PRO A 108 0.00 12.25 14.04
N MET A 109 -0.22 11.28 14.93
CA MET A 109 -1.42 11.23 15.77
C MET A 109 -1.46 12.40 16.75
N ALA A 110 -2.57 13.13 16.73
CA ALA A 110 -2.80 14.29 17.57
C ALA A 110 -4.21 14.29 18.17
N PHE A 111 -4.34 14.87 19.36
CA PHE A 111 -5.65 15.24 19.89
C PHE A 111 -6.11 16.53 19.22
N ILE A 112 -7.22 16.44 18.49
CA ILE A 112 -7.85 17.59 17.86
C ILE A 112 -9.09 17.94 18.69
N TYR A 113 -9.26 19.24 18.96
CA TYR A 113 -10.40 19.79 19.67
C TYR A 113 -11.07 20.86 18.81
N ARG A 114 -12.35 21.14 19.10
CA ARG A 114 -13.07 22.20 18.39
C ARG A 114 -12.48 23.56 18.75
N ALA A 115 -12.27 24.41 17.76
CA ALA A 115 -11.67 25.72 17.96
C ALA A 115 -12.50 26.65 18.88
N ASP A 116 -13.81 26.43 18.98
CA ASP A 116 -14.72 27.18 19.86
C ASP A 116 -14.92 26.54 21.24
N ALA A 117 -14.23 25.45 21.54
CA ALA A 117 -14.21 24.83 22.87
C ALA A 117 -12.96 25.27 23.66
N PRO A 118 -13.01 25.26 25.02
CA PRO A 118 -11.81 25.46 25.83
C PRO A 118 -10.71 24.48 25.43
N ARG A 119 -9.53 25.00 25.07
CA ARG A 119 -8.37 24.18 24.72
C ARG A 119 -7.92 23.38 25.95
N PRO A 120 -7.92 22.04 25.89
CA PRO A 120 -7.30 21.25 26.94
C PRO A 120 -5.78 21.45 26.91
N THR A 121 -5.20 21.75 28.07
CA THR A 121 -3.74 21.90 28.23
C THR A 121 -3.09 20.70 28.90
N LYS A 122 -3.90 19.83 29.53
CA LYS A 122 -3.46 18.62 30.21
C LYS A 122 -4.38 17.46 29.88
N VAL A 123 -3.83 16.24 29.83
CA VAL A 123 -4.60 15.01 29.59
C VAL A 123 -5.68 14.78 30.66
N ALA A 124 -5.46 15.23 31.90
CA ALA A 124 -6.46 15.10 32.97
C ALA A 124 -7.77 15.84 32.66
N GLU A 125 -7.71 16.92 31.87
CA GLU A 125 -8.88 17.77 31.52
C GLU A 125 -9.83 17.08 30.53
N ILE A 126 -9.36 16.05 29.80
CA ILE A 126 -10.18 15.27 28.88
C ILE A 126 -10.74 13.99 29.51
N LYS A 127 -10.47 13.74 30.80
CA LYS A 127 -10.98 12.55 31.50
C LYS A 127 -12.52 12.57 31.51
N GLY A 128 -13.13 11.45 31.12
CA GLY A 128 -14.59 11.31 31.03
C GLY A 128 -15.21 11.95 29.78
N SER A 129 -14.42 12.62 28.94
CA SER A 129 -14.90 13.11 27.64
C SER A 129 -15.11 11.96 26.66
N ARG A 130 -16.03 12.14 25.72
CA ARG A 130 -16.19 11.25 24.57
C ARG A 130 -15.15 11.61 23.51
N ILE A 131 -14.22 10.70 23.24
CA ILE A 131 -13.14 10.89 22.28
C ILE A 131 -13.50 10.12 21.01
N ALA A 132 -13.59 10.83 19.89
CA ALA A 132 -13.66 10.19 18.57
C ALA A 132 -12.27 9.77 18.12
N ILE A 133 -12.16 8.62 17.46
CA ILE A 133 -10.93 8.11 16.87
C ILE A 133 -11.20 7.74 15.41
N THR A 134 -10.19 7.88 14.55
CA THR A 134 -10.23 7.39 13.17
C THR A 134 -10.19 5.86 13.15
N ALA A 135 -10.40 5.23 12.00
CA ALA A 135 -10.48 3.76 11.85
C ALA A 135 -9.15 3.00 12.05
N GLY A 136 -8.18 3.63 12.73
CA GLY A 136 -6.78 3.18 12.80
C GLY A 136 -6.02 3.51 11.54
#